data_AF-A0AAV1JS38-F1
#
_entry.id   AF-A0AAV1JS38-F1
#
_cell.length_a   1.000
_cell.length_b   1.000
_cell.length_c   1.000
_cell.angle_alpha   90.00
_cell.angle_beta   90.00
_cell.angle_gamma   90.00
#
_symmetry.space_group_name_H-M   'P 1'
#
loop_
_entity.id
_entity.type
_entity.pdbx_description
1 polymer ?
#
loop_
_entity_poly.entity_id
_entity_poly.type
_entity_poly.pdbx_seq_one_letter_code
_entity_poly.pdbx_strand_id
1 'polypeptide(L)'
;MNDAITPVSLEEGAVSLEPLVENCHKLLEIFHYSWEMMPLVLVILNYAGNDLEEASRKIDEGKPSNSTSVTMATAMVLTELSSA
;
A
#
# COMPACT_ATOMS: atom_id res chain seq x y z
N MET A 1 3.70 -40.96 -25.25
CA MET A 1 3.04 -40.29 -24.12
C MET A 1 3.69 -38.93 -23.97
N ASN A 2 3.06 -37.90 -24.51
CA ASN A 2 3.43 -36.50 -24.26
C ASN A 2 2.75 -36.09 -22.96
N ASP A 3 3.51 -35.97 -21.88
CA ASP A 3 3.02 -35.38 -20.65
C ASP A 3 2.69 -33.91 -20.95
N ALA A 4 1.39 -33.62 -21.02
CA ALA A 4 0.88 -32.27 -21.07
C ALA A 4 1.30 -31.59 -19.77
N ILE A 5 2.39 -30.81 -19.84
CA ILE A 5 2.67 -29.79 -18.84
C ILE A 5 1.57 -28.76 -18.98
N THR A 6 0.50 -28.94 -18.22
CA THR A 6 -0.45 -27.87 -17.91
C THR A 6 0.37 -26.69 -17.39
N PRO A 7 0.33 -25.49 -18.01
CA PRO A 7 0.82 -24.32 -17.31
C PRO A 7 -0.04 -24.21 -16.05
N VAL A 8 0.60 -24.31 -14.90
CA VAL A 8 -0.05 -24.07 -13.62
C VAL A 8 -0.56 -22.63 -13.66
N SER A 9 -1.85 -22.47 -13.86
CA SER A 9 -2.58 -21.23 -13.60
C SER A 9 -2.47 -20.99 -12.09
N LEU A 10 -1.43 -20.25 -11.70
CA LEU A 10 -1.26 -19.72 -10.34
C LEU A 10 -2.21 -18.51 -10.18
N GLU A 11 -3.49 -18.83 -10.13
CA GLU A 11 -4.61 -17.97 -9.74
C GLU A 11 -5.14 -18.62 -8.45
N GLU A 12 -5.26 -18.00 -7.29
CA GLU A 12 -5.24 -16.62 -6.87
C GLU A 12 -4.88 -16.62 -5.38
N GLY A 13 -4.19 -15.58 -4.93
CA GLY A 13 -3.84 -15.42 -3.51
C GLY A 13 -2.59 -14.57 -3.28
N ALA A 14 -1.85 -14.24 -4.34
CA ALA A 14 -0.94 -13.12 -4.32
C ALA A 14 -1.75 -11.86 -4.62
N VAL A 15 -1.83 -10.92 -3.66
CA VAL A 15 -2.16 -9.53 -3.99
C VAL A 15 -1.21 -9.14 -5.12
N SER A 16 -1.74 -8.97 -6.33
CA SER A 16 -0.88 -8.61 -7.46
C SER A 16 -0.25 -7.26 -7.12
N LEU A 17 1.08 -7.23 -7.07
CA LEU A 17 1.84 -6.03 -6.74
C LEU A 17 1.70 -4.98 -7.86
N GLU A 18 1.40 -5.43 -9.08
CA GLU A 18 1.25 -4.58 -10.27
C GLU A 18 0.15 -3.52 -10.09
N PRO A 19 -1.13 -3.87 -9.82
CA PRO A 19 -2.18 -2.89 -9.59
C PRO A 19 -1.95 -2.06 -8.32
N LEU A 20 -1.27 -2.60 -7.31
CA LEU A 20 -0.93 -1.88 -6.09
C LEU A 20 0.08 -0.76 -6.35
N VAL A 21 1.13 -1.04 -7.13
CA VAL A 21 2.15 -0.06 -7.49
C VAL A 21 1.59 1.01 -8.43
N GLU A 22 0.73 0.63 -9.38
CA GLU A 22 0.03 1.59 -10.24
C GLU A 22 -0.84 2.57 -9.43
N ASN A 23 -1.60 2.06 -8.47
CA ASN A 23 -2.44 2.89 -7.60
C ASN A 23 -1.60 3.72 -6.62
N CYS A 24 -0.46 3.22 -6.18
CA CYS A 24 0.52 3.97 -5.38
C CYS A 24 1.06 5.18 -6.15
N HIS A 25 1.45 5.01 -7.42
CA HIS A 25 1.90 6.12 -8.26
C HIS A 25 0.83 7.20 -8.42
N LYS A 26 -0.43 6.82 -8.63
CA LYS A 26 -1.55 7.78 -8.69
C LYS A 26 -1.69 8.57 -7.40
N LEU A 27 -1.60 7.91 -6.24
CA LEU A 27 -1.65 8.58 -4.94
C LEU A 27 -0.46 9.52 -4.72
N LEU A 28 0.75 9.11 -5.09
CA LEU A 28 1.94 9.96 -5.05
C LEU A 28 1.74 11.24 -5.87
N GLU A 29 1.17 11.13 -7.07
CA GLU A 29 0.84 12.28 -7.91
C GLU A 29 -0.24 13.19 -7.28
N ILE A 30 -1.34 12.61 -6.78
CA ILE A 30 -2.45 13.35 -6.16
C ILE A 30 -1.98 14.19 -4.97
N PHE A 31 -1.13 13.62 -4.13
CA PHE A 31 -0.62 14.29 -2.94
C PHE A 31 0.70 15.05 -3.17
N HIS A 32 1.17 15.11 -4.42
CA HIS A 32 2.45 15.70 -4.81
C HIS A 32 3.63 15.19 -3.96
N TYR A 33 3.62 13.91 -3.62
CA TYR A 33 4.67 13.26 -2.85
C TYR A 33 5.82 12.81 -3.74
N SER A 34 7.05 12.92 -3.22
CA SER A 34 8.23 12.39 -3.88
C SER A 34 8.28 10.86 -3.80
N TRP A 35 9.03 10.23 -4.72
CA TRP A 35 9.23 8.78 -4.77
C TRP A 35 9.76 8.18 -3.46
N GLU A 36 10.46 8.97 -2.63
CA GLU A 36 10.92 8.57 -1.29
C GLU A 36 9.77 8.22 -0.33
N MET A 37 8.56 8.72 -0.59
CA MET A 37 7.35 8.43 0.18
C MET A 37 6.58 7.22 -0.38
N MET A 38 7.01 6.64 -1.49
CA MET A 38 6.40 5.45 -2.08
C MET A 38 6.21 4.29 -1.07
N PRO A 39 7.18 3.92 -0.21
CA PRO A 39 6.94 2.86 0.78
C PRO A 39 5.83 3.22 1.78
N LEU A 40 5.69 4.50 2.15
CA LEU A 40 4.59 4.95 3.02
C LEU A 40 3.24 4.81 2.32
N VAL A 41 3.14 5.28 1.07
CA VAL A 41 1.91 5.22 0.28
C VAL A 41 1.53 3.77 -0.04
N LEU A 42 2.51 2.90 -0.33
CA LEU A 42 2.31 1.47 -0.52
C LEU A 42 1.71 0.81 0.73
N VAL A 43 2.22 1.11 1.92
CA VAL A 43 1.69 0.56 3.18
C VAL A 43 0.26 1.03 3.43
N ILE A 44 -0.03 2.32 3.20
CA ILE A 44 -1.37 2.88 3.38
C ILE A 44 -2.35 2.27 2.38
N LEU A 45 -1.96 2.16 1.11
CA LEU A 45 -2.77 1.57 0.06
C LEU A 45 -2.98 0.07 0.28
N ASN A 46 -1.96 -0.65 0.76
CA ASN A 46 -2.08 -2.05 1.15
C ASN A 46 -3.06 -2.21 2.34
N TYR A 47 -2.99 -1.31 3.33
CA TYR A 47 -3.94 -1.30 4.45
C TYR A 47 -5.37 -0.96 3.99
N ALA A 48 -5.51 -0.11 2.98
CA ALA A 48 -6.79 0.21 2.35
C ALA A 48 -7.31 -0.90 1.42
N GLY A 49 -6.61 -2.03 1.29
CA GLY A 49 -7.02 -3.12 0.40
C GLY A 49 -6.91 -2.77 -1.09
N ASN A 50 -5.92 -1.95 -1.45
CA ASN A 50 -5.73 -1.38 -2.80
C ASN A 50 -6.86 -0.43 -3.24
N ASP A 51 -7.63 0.12 -2.29
CA ASP A 51 -8.64 1.14 -2.55
C ASP A 51 -8.02 2.54 -2.51
N LEU A 52 -8.09 3.23 -3.66
CA LEU A 52 -7.46 4.53 -3.87
C LEU A 52 -8.18 5.66 -3.11
N GLU A 53 -9.50 5.56 -2.97
CA GLU A 53 -10.32 6.58 -2.31
C GLU A 53 -10.16 6.48 -0.78
N GLU A 54 -10.17 5.26 -0.26
CA GLU A 54 -9.92 4.95 1.13
C GLU A 54 -8.47 5.27 1.55
N ALA A 55 -7.49 4.94 0.71
CA ALA A 55 -6.10 5.31 0.93
C ALA A 55 -5.91 6.84 0.91
N SER A 56 -6.54 7.53 -0.04
CA SER A 56 -6.52 9.00 -0.12
C SER A 56 -7.13 9.62 1.13
N ARG A 57 -8.30 9.14 1.58
CA ARG A 57 -8.95 9.62 2.81
C ARG A 57 -8.06 9.43 4.03
N LYS A 58 -7.38 8.29 4.15
CA LYS A 58 -6.42 8.02 5.23
C LYS A 58 -5.20 8.93 5.21
N ILE A 59 -4.71 9.30 4.03
CA ILE A 59 -3.61 10.27 3.89
C ILE A 59 -4.09 11.67 4.32
N ASP A 60 -5.31 12.05 3.96
CA ASP A 60 -5.91 13.35 4.31
C ASP A 60 -6.24 13.45 5.81
N GLU A 61 -6.91 12.44 6.37
CA GLU A 61 -7.13 12.27 7.83
C GLU A 61 -5.79 12.22 8.60
N GLY A 62 -4.76 11.65 7.96
CA GLY A 62 -3.41 11.51 8.49
C GLY A 62 -2.53 12.74 8.36
N LYS A 63 -3.00 13.82 7.73
CA LYS A 63 -2.37 15.15 7.77
C LYS A 63 -2.98 15.95 8.92
N PRO A 64 -2.48 15.82 10.16
CA PRO A 64 -2.85 16.77 11.19
C PRO A 64 -2.38 18.15 10.72
N SER A 65 -3.21 19.17 10.93
CA SER A 65 -2.90 20.59 10.69
C SER A 65 -1.67 21.10 11.49
N ASN A 66 -0.95 20.23 12.21
CA ASN A 66 0.33 20.48 12.85
C ASN A 66 1.36 19.32 12.66
N SER A 67 2.11 19.34 11.56
CA SER A 67 3.51 18.86 11.47
C SER A 67 3.90 17.48 12.02
N THR A 68 3.06 16.43 12.00
CA THR A 68 3.50 15.08 12.43
C THR A 68 3.07 13.98 11.47
N SER A 69 3.65 13.99 10.26
CA SER A 69 3.35 13.01 9.18
C SER A 69 4.06 11.65 9.33
N VAL A 70 5.00 11.51 10.27
CA VAL A 70 5.79 10.27 10.47
C VAL A 70 5.32 9.43 11.67
N THR A 71 4.53 9.98 12.58
CA THR A 71 4.12 9.27 13.80
C THR A 71 3.10 8.17 13.56
N MET A 72 2.15 8.30 12.62
CA MET A 72 1.13 7.25 12.43
C MET A 72 1.65 6.01 11.70
N ALA A 73 2.50 6.16 10.70
CA ALA A 73 3.15 5.02 10.04
C ALA A 73 4.07 4.27 11.00
N THR A 74 4.82 5.00 11.82
CA THR A 74 5.65 4.42 12.88
C THR A 74 4.80 3.79 13.98
N ALA A 75 3.68 4.41 14.38
CA ALA A 75 2.78 3.87 15.40
C ALA A 75 2.07 2.58 14.96
N MET A 76 1.66 2.47 13.68
CA MET A 76 1.08 1.24 13.15
C MET A 76 2.10 0.10 13.15
N VAL A 77 3.35 0.36 12.70
CA VAL A 77 4.41 -0.67 12.72
C VAL A 77 4.83 -1.03 14.15
N LEU A 78 4.92 -0.06 15.06
CA LEU A 78 5.31 -0.31 16.46
C LEU A 78 4.23 -1.03 17.27
N THR A 79 2.94 -0.81 16.97
CA THR A 79 1.85 -1.49 17.69
C THR A 79 1.80 -2.98 17.36
N GLU A 80 2.06 -3.35 16.11
CA GLU A 80 2.18 -4.76 15.68
C GLU A 80 3.42 -5.43 16.28
N LEU A 81 4.57 -4.72 16.32
CA LEU A 81 5.80 -5.25 16.93
C LEU A 81 5.73 -5.40 18.45
N SER A 82 4.88 -4.63 19.14
CA SER A 82 4.67 -4.77 20.59
C SER A 82 3.70 -5.89 20.96
N SER A 83 2.95 -6.43 19.98
CA SER A 83 1.96 -7.49 20.18
C SER A 83 2.48 -8.88 19.79
N ALA A 84 3.74 -8.98 19.35
CA ALA A 84 4.44 -10.21 18.97
C ALA A 84 5.44 -10.68 20.04
#